data_AF-A0A807ZPJ1-F1
#
_entry.id   AF-A0A807ZPJ1-F1
#
_cell.length_a   1.000
_cell.length_b   1.000
_cell.length_c   1.000
_cell.angle_alpha   90.00
_cell.angle_beta   90.00
_cell.angle_gamma   90.00
#
_symmetry.space_group_name_H-M   'P 1'
#
loop_
_entity.id
_entity.type
_entity.pdbx_description
1 polymer ?
#
loop_
_entity_poly.entity_id
_entity_poly.type
_entity_poly.pdbx_seq_one_letter_code
_entity_poly.pdbx_strand_id
1 'polypeptide(L)'
;MPEEQSQFQSAVASVLESVMFENWLRFYFISEKPESASDEGETPLFMAVPVKGMERIAELYPHLLPLADEMNGKEVTFEMSQRAICNYIAAYVDGKLIARDSAAMIFNSSTFQVQMQLFNTWVQMHEDQLDRGFTEFGAWRKLFDEWRQSPGARELAEKMTLSLHSASAGSDKDTVQ
;
A
#
# COMPACT_ATOMS: atom_id res chain seq x y z
N MET A 1 5.55 -14.21 24.39
CA MET A 1 6.01 -12.80 24.28
C MET A 1 6.82 -12.53 23.01
N PRO A 2 7.96 -13.19 22.68
CA PRO A 2 8.68 -12.89 21.42
C PRO A 2 7.95 -13.35 20.15
N GLU A 3 7.22 -14.45 20.23
CA GLU A 3 6.54 -15.08 19.08
C GLU A 3 5.33 -14.26 18.60
N GLU A 4 4.48 -13.80 19.52
CA GLU A 4 3.31 -12.96 19.21
C GLU A 4 3.72 -11.62 18.57
N GLN A 5 4.81 -11.02 19.05
CA GLN A 5 5.34 -9.78 18.47
C GLN A 5 5.88 -10.00 17.05
N SER A 6 6.56 -11.12 16.81
CA SER A 6 7.05 -11.49 15.47
C SER A 6 5.89 -11.77 14.51
N GLN A 7 4.85 -12.48 14.97
CA GLN A 7 3.64 -12.73 14.19
C GLN A 7 2.94 -11.41 13.82
N PHE A 8 2.81 -10.48 14.77
CA PHE A 8 2.23 -9.17 14.49
C PHE A 8 3.05 -8.37 13.46
N GLN A 9 4.38 -8.35 13.58
CA GLN A 9 5.25 -7.67 12.61
C GLN A 9 5.13 -8.27 11.20
N SER A 10 5.07 -9.60 11.09
CA SER A 10 4.85 -10.29 9.81
C SER A 10 3.47 -9.97 9.22
N ALA A 11 2.46 -9.85 10.08
CA ALA A 11 1.10 -9.47 9.67
C ALA A 11 1.05 -8.03 9.12
N VAL A 12 1.68 -7.08 9.82
CA VAL A 12 1.84 -5.70 9.34
C VAL A 12 2.56 -5.67 8.00
N ALA A 13 3.63 -6.44 7.83
CA ALA A 13 4.38 -6.51 6.58
C ALA A 13 3.54 -7.06 5.42
N SER A 14 2.70 -8.07 5.67
CA SER A 14 1.81 -8.67 4.66
C SER A 14 0.74 -7.68 4.18
N VAL A 15 0.14 -6.94 5.11
CA VAL A 15 -0.83 -5.89 4.77
C VAL A 15 -0.15 -4.74 4.02
N LEU A 16 1.03 -4.30 4.48
CA LEU A 16 1.80 -3.25 3.82
C LEU A 16 2.20 -3.63 2.39
N GLU A 17 2.65 -4.87 2.16
CA GLU A 17 2.99 -5.36 0.83
C GLU A 17 1.81 -5.21 -0.15
N SER A 18 0.60 -5.51 0.31
CA SER A 18 -0.62 -5.39 -0.51
C SER A 18 -0.84 -3.94 -0.95
N VAL A 19 -0.65 -2.98 -0.04
CA VAL A 19 -0.78 -1.55 -0.34
C VAL A 19 0.34 -1.05 -1.26
N MET A 20 1.57 -1.51 -1.04
CA MET A 20 2.69 -1.18 -1.91
C MET A 20 2.46 -1.69 -3.34
N PHE A 21 1.92 -2.90 -3.48
CA PHE A 21 1.63 -3.50 -4.77
C PHE A 21 0.53 -2.77 -5.53
N GLU A 22 -0.56 -2.41 -4.84
CA GLU A 22 -1.63 -1.57 -5.39
C GLU A 22 -1.10 -0.22 -5.90
N ASN A 23 -0.21 0.41 -5.13
CA ASN A 23 0.42 1.67 -5.52
C ASN A 23 1.32 1.49 -6.75
N TRP A 24 2.13 0.44 -6.77
CA TRP A 24 2.96 0.08 -7.91
C TRP A 24 2.12 -0.17 -9.19
N LEU A 25 0.98 -0.84 -9.06
CA LEU A 25 0.06 -1.06 -10.18
C LEU A 25 -0.43 0.29 -10.74
N ARG A 26 -0.89 1.18 -9.87
CA ARG A 26 -1.34 2.51 -10.27
C ARG A 26 -0.22 3.34 -10.90
N PHE A 27 1.00 3.23 -10.38
CA PHE A 27 2.13 4.01 -10.89
C PHE A 27 2.49 3.66 -12.33
N TYR A 28 2.45 2.37 -12.71
CA TYR A 28 2.93 1.94 -14.03
C TYR A 28 1.86 1.55 -15.04
N PHE A 29 0.64 1.24 -14.61
CA PHE A 29 -0.38 0.65 -15.48
C PHE A 29 -1.66 1.47 -15.59
N ILE A 30 -1.66 2.72 -15.13
CA ILE A 30 -2.77 3.64 -15.43
C ILE A 30 -2.69 4.08 -16.89
N SER A 31 -3.85 4.09 -17.55
CA SER A 31 -4.00 4.59 -18.91
C SER A 31 -5.30 5.37 -19.04
N GLU A 32 -5.26 6.47 -19.78
CA GLU A 32 -6.46 7.17 -20.24
C GLU A 32 -7.21 6.33 -21.27
N LYS A 33 -8.54 6.33 -21.21
CA LYS A 33 -9.39 5.79 -22.28
C LYS A 33 -10.07 6.96 -23.01
N PRO A 34 -9.57 7.37 -24.20
CA PRO A 34 -10.08 8.53 -24.93
C PRO A 34 -11.57 8.45 -25.27
N GLU A 35 -12.09 7.24 -25.46
CA GLU A 35 -13.50 6.98 -25.81
C GLU A 35 -14.48 7.18 -24.65
N SER A 36 -13.98 7.45 -23.46
CA SER A 36 -14.77 7.62 -22.23
C SER A 36 -14.62 9.01 -21.60
N ALA A 37 -14.10 9.99 -22.36
CA ALA A 37 -14.11 11.39 -21.96
C ALA A 37 -15.55 11.82 -21.66
N SER A 38 -15.79 12.33 -20.45
CA SER A 38 -17.08 12.90 -20.07
C SER A 38 -17.30 14.24 -20.78
N ASP A 39 -18.56 14.68 -20.85
CA ASP A 39 -18.90 16.02 -21.37
C ASP A 39 -18.24 17.17 -20.57
N GLU A 40 -17.69 16.87 -19.38
CA GLU A 40 -16.95 17.79 -18.51
C GLU A 40 -15.44 17.87 -18.84
N GLY A 41 -14.95 17.07 -19.80
CA GLY A 41 -13.59 17.17 -20.33
C GLY A 41 -12.50 16.45 -19.53
N GLU A 42 -12.85 15.75 -18.45
CA GLU A 42 -11.93 14.87 -17.73
C GLU A 42 -11.96 13.45 -18.33
N THR A 43 -10.79 12.96 -18.75
CA THR A 43 -10.66 11.59 -19.23
C THR A 43 -10.46 10.65 -18.06
N PRO A 44 -11.38 9.70 -17.80
CA PRO A 44 -11.21 8.75 -16.71
C PRO A 44 -9.97 7.87 -16.93
N LEU A 45 -9.24 7.66 -15.83
CA LEU A 45 -8.04 6.83 -15.76
C LEU A 45 -8.44 5.40 -15.43
N PHE A 46 -7.89 4.42 -16.16
CA PHE A 46 -8.18 3.01 -15.94
C PHE A 46 -6.91 2.22 -15.68
N MET A 47 -7.04 1.17 -14.88
CA MET A 47 -6.01 0.15 -14.76
C MET A 47 -5.94 -0.66 -16.06
N ALA A 48 -4.76 -0.73 -16.65
CA ALA A 48 -4.50 -1.36 -17.94
C ALA A 48 -3.20 -2.19 -17.87
N VAL A 49 -3.22 -3.23 -17.04
CA VAL A 49 -2.09 -4.17 -16.96
C VAL A 49 -2.08 -5.04 -18.22
N PRO A 50 -1.02 -5.01 -19.04
CA PRO A 50 -0.95 -5.81 -20.25
C PRO A 50 -0.87 -7.30 -19.91
N VAL A 51 -1.30 -8.18 -20.84
CA VAL A 51 -1.31 -9.65 -20.64
C VAL A 51 0.04 -10.18 -20.13
N LYS A 52 1.15 -9.76 -20.76
CA LYS A 52 2.50 -10.14 -20.31
C LYS A 52 2.83 -9.66 -18.89
N GLY A 53 2.28 -8.51 -18.49
CA GLY A 53 2.40 -8.00 -17.11
C GLY A 53 1.66 -8.89 -16.13
N MET A 54 0.43 -9.29 -16.46
CA MET A 54 -0.36 -10.24 -15.66
C MET A 54 0.31 -11.61 -15.54
N GLU A 55 0.85 -12.15 -16.64
CA GLU A 55 1.63 -13.40 -16.64
C GLU A 55 2.85 -13.30 -15.73
N ARG A 56 3.56 -12.17 -15.77
CA ARG A 56 4.74 -11.94 -14.92
C ARG A 56 4.37 -11.80 -13.44
N ILE A 57 3.25 -11.14 -13.13
CA ILE A 57 2.71 -11.06 -11.77
C ILE A 57 2.34 -12.46 -11.28
N ALA A 58 1.69 -13.29 -12.11
CA ALA A 58 1.34 -14.66 -11.74
C ALA A 58 2.57 -15.53 -11.45
N GLU A 59 3.68 -15.31 -12.16
CA GLU A 59 4.94 -16.02 -11.96
C GLU A 59 5.67 -15.58 -10.68
N LEU A 60 5.80 -14.26 -10.46
CA LEU A 60 6.64 -13.71 -9.39
C LEU A 60 5.88 -13.50 -8.08
N TYR A 61 4.61 -13.14 -8.15
CA TYR A 61 3.75 -12.77 -7.02
C TYR A 61 2.39 -13.45 -7.12
N PRO A 62 2.35 -14.80 -7.18
CA PRO A 62 1.10 -15.53 -7.33
C PRO A 62 0.09 -15.21 -6.23
N HIS A 63 0.55 -14.84 -5.03
CA HIS A 63 -0.32 -14.42 -3.93
C HIS A 63 -0.98 -13.07 -4.16
N LEU A 64 -0.32 -12.13 -4.87
CA LEU A 64 -0.84 -10.78 -5.16
C LEU A 64 -1.65 -10.72 -6.47
N LEU A 65 -1.62 -11.77 -7.29
CA LEU A 65 -2.36 -11.85 -8.55
C LEU A 65 -3.87 -11.51 -8.39
N PRO A 66 -4.59 -11.99 -7.36
CA PRO A 66 -6.00 -11.65 -7.19
C PRO A 66 -6.26 -10.14 -7.03
N LEU A 67 -5.31 -9.39 -6.46
CA LEU A 67 -5.42 -7.93 -6.34
C LEU A 67 -5.23 -7.25 -7.71
N ALA A 68 -4.27 -7.72 -8.52
CA ALA A 68 -4.09 -7.22 -9.88
C ALA A 68 -5.33 -7.53 -10.75
N ASP A 69 -5.87 -8.74 -10.68
CA ASP A 69 -7.09 -9.14 -11.39
C ASP A 69 -8.29 -8.28 -10.97
N GLU A 70 -8.45 -8.02 -9.67
CA GLU A 70 -9.54 -7.19 -9.15
C GLU A 70 -9.42 -5.74 -9.64
N MET A 71 -8.21 -5.20 -9.84
CA MET A 71 -8.05 -3.83 -10.30
C MET A 71 -8.09 -3.68 -11.82
N ASN A 72 -7.62 -4.68 -12.58
CA ASN A 72 -7.41 -4.55 -14.02
C ASN A 72 -8.72 -4.24 -14.77
N GLY A 73 -8.66 -3.29 -15.69
CA GLY A 73 -9.80 -2.83 -16.48
C GLY A 73 -10.76 -1.88 -15.76
N LYS A 74 -10.62 -1.67 -14.44
CA LYS A 74 -11.48 -0.76 -13.66
C LYS A 74 -10.95 0.67 -13.68
N GLU A 75 -11.87 1.61 -13.50
CA GLU A 75 -11.55 3.01 -13.30
C GLU A 75 -10.77 3.20 -11.99
N VAL A 76 -9.71 4.00 -12.03
CA VAL A 76 -8.87 4.28 -10.88
C VAL A 76 -9.42 5.47 -10.12
N THR A 77 -10.20 5.17 -9.09
CA THR A 77 -10.67 6.14 -8.10
C THR A 77 -10.11 5.78 -6.73
N PHE A 78 -10.10 6.76 -5.82
CA PHE A 78 -9.70 6.51 -4.43
C PHE A 78 -10.54 5.39 -3.77
N GLU A 79 -11.86 5.39 -4.00
CA GLU A 79 -12.76 4.36 -3.48
C GLU A 79 -12.45 2.98 -4.07
N MET A 80 -12.14 2.89 -5.37
CA MET A 80 -11.75 1.65 -6.02
C MET A 80 -10.50 1.06 -5.36
N SER A 81 -9.44 1.87 -5.21
CA SER A 81 -8.19 1.45 -4.58
C SER A 81 -8.39 0.96 -3.15
N GLN A 82 -9.14 1.70 -2.34
CA GLN A 82 -9.43 1.31 -0.96
C GLN A 82 -10.21 -0.01 -0.92
N ARG A 83 -11.25 -0.15 -1.74
CA ARG A 83 -12.08 -1.35 -1.81
C ARG A 83 -11.27 -2.57 -2.26
N ALA A 84 -10.41 -2.42 -3.26
CA ALA A 84 -9.57 -3.50 -3.77
C ALA A 84 -8.65 -4.07 -2.67
N ILE A 85 -7.99 -3.20 -1.91
CA ILE A 85 -7.15 -3.59 -0.75
C ILE A 85 -7.98 -4.29 0.32
N CYS A 86 -9.10 -3.71 0.74
CA CYS A 86 -9.94 -4.29 1.79
C CYS A 86 -10.48 -5.67 1.38
N ASN A 87 -10.97 -5.81 0.15
CA ASN A 87 -11.47 -7.08 -0.38
C ASN A 87 -10.35 -8.12 -0.46
N TYR A 88 -9.17 -7.73 -0.95
CA TYR A 88 -8.02 -8.63 -1.03
C TYR A 88 -7.60 -9.11 0.36
N ILE A 89 -7.49 -8.22 1.33
CA ILE A 89 -7.10 -8.58 2.69
C ILE A 89 -8.13 -9.53 3.32
N ALA A 90 -9.41 -9.21 3.23
CA ALA A 90 -10.47 -10.06 3.78
C ALA A 90 -10.49 -11.47 3.14
N ALA A 91 -10.22 -11.57 1.84
CA ALA A 91 -10.33 -12.84 1.11
C ALA A 91 -9.03 -13.68 1.11
N TYR A 92 -7.86 -13.04 1.15
CA TYR A 92 -6.58 -13.70 0.87
C TYR A 92 -5.54 -13.57 1.98
N VAL A 93 -5.70 -12.61 2.90
CA VAL A 93 -4.73 -12.35 3.98
C VAL A 93 -5.31 -12.75 5.33
N ASP A 94 -6.51 -12.30 5.67
CA ASP A 94 -7.17 -12.55 6.95
C ASP A 94 -7.54 -14.02 7.13
N GLY A 95 -7.14 -14.60 8.27
CA GLY A 95 -7.30 -16.03 8.57
C GLY A 95 -6.45 -16.98 7.72
N LYS A 96 -5.58 -16.46 6.84
CA LYS A 96 -4.66 -17.24 5.99
C LYS A 96 -3.21 -16.94 6.30
N LEU A 97 -2.82 -15.68 6.17
CA LEU A 97 -1.47 -15.17 6.44
C LEU A 97 -1.39 -14.47 7.80
N ILE A 98 -2.50 -13.92 8.27
CA ILE A 98 -2.61 -13.24 9.56
C ILE A 98 -3.71 -13.91 10.40
N ALA A 99 -3.69 -13.65 11.72
CA ALA A 99 -4.74 -14.16 12.61
C ALA A 99 -6.11 -13.67 12.15
N ARG A 100 -7.12 -14.54 12.22
CA ARG A 100 -8.48 -14.21 11.81
C ARG A 100 -9.01 -12.99 12.58
N ASP A 101 -9.72 -12.10 11.89
CA ASP A 101 -10.35 -10.89 12.43
C ASP A 101 -9.33 -9.86 12.99
N SER A 102 -8.05 -9.98 12.63
CA SER A 102 -6.99 -9.07 13.09
C SER A 102 -6.68 -7.91 12.15
N ALA A 103 -7.22 -7.91 10.93
CA ALA A 103 -6.95 -6.89 9.92
C ALA A 103 -7.26 -5.47 10.41
N ALA A 104 -8.40 -5.28 11.08
CA ALA A 104 -8.79 -3.98 11.63
C ALA A 104 -7.82 -3.48 12.72
N MET A 105 -7.33 -4.39 13.57
CA MET A 105 -6.32 -4.06 14.58
C MET A 105 -5.01 -3.61 13.92
N ILE A 106 -4.59 -4.28 12.85
CA ILE A 106 -3.38 -3.94 12.09
C ILE A 106 -3.53 -2.55 11.46
N PHE A 107 -4.63 -2.28 10.76
CA PHE A 107 -4.87 -0.99 10.13
C PHE A 107 -4.86 0.17 11.13
N ASN A 108 -5.39 -0.05 12.32
CA ASN A 108 -5.41 0.97 13.38
C ASN A 108 -4.10 1.04 14.19
N SER A 109 -3.14 0.15 13.95
CA SER A 109 -1.89 0.15 14.69
C SER A 109 -0.96 1.30 14.27
N SER A 110 -0.31 1.92 15.26
CA SER A 110 0.72 2.94 15.01
C SER A 110 1.85 2.40 14.13
N THR A 111 2.23 1.12 14.32
CA THR A 111 3.24 0.46 13.50
C THR A 111 2.86 0.48 12.02
N PHE A 112 1.65 0.06 11.66
CA PHE A 112 1.21 0.10 10.27
C PHE A 112 1.13 1.53 9.73
N GLN A 113 0.55 2.46 10.50
CA GLN A 113 0.41 3.86 10.09
C GLN A 113 1.76 4.53 9.81
N VAL A 114 2.78 4.30 10.65
CA VAL A 114 4.15 4.79 10.40
C VAL A 114 4.72 4.18 9.13
N GLN A 115 4.61 2.87 8.92
CA GLN A 115 5.12 2.23 7.71
C GLN A 115 4.43 2.73 6.45
N MET A 116 3.12 2.96 6.50
CA MET A 116 2.34 3.54 5.42
C MET A 116 2.80 4.96 5.08
N GLN A 117 2.98 5.80 6.09
CA GLN A 117 3.48 7.17 5.89
C GLN A 117 4.90 7.18 5.32
N LEU A 118 5.79 6.35 5.83
CA LEU A 118 7.15 6.19 5.30
C LEU A 118 7.14 5.77 3.82
N PHE A 119 6.29 4.81 3.45
CA PHE A 119 6.15 4.38 2.07
C PHE A 119 5.64 5.50 1.17
N ASN A 120 4.59 6.22 1.58
CA ASN A 120 4.06 7.34 0.81
C ASN A 120 5.10 8.46 0.63
N THR A 121 5.84 8.79 1.69
CA THR A 121 6.95 9.76 1.60
C THR A 121 8.05 9.26 0.66
N TRP A 122 8.41 7.98 0.73
CA TRP A 122 9.41 7.41 -0.17
C TRP A 122 8.99 7.51 -1.64
N VAL A 123 7.75 7.14 -1.97
CA VAL A 123 7.21 7.25 -3.34
C VAL A 123 7.29 8.69 -3.84
N GLN A 124 6.83 9.66 -3.04
CA GLN A 124 6.87 11.08 -3.39
C GLN A 124 8.30 11.60 -3.60
N MET A 125 9.26 11.16 -2.76
CA MET A 125 10.65 11.59 -2.88
C MET A 125 11.37 10.99 -4.10
N HIS A 126 10.94 9.83 -4.57
CA HIS A 126 11.61 9.08 -5.65
C HIS A 126 10.80 9.05 -6.95
N GLU A 127 9.69 9.78 -7.03
CA GLU A 127 8.78 9.80 -8.20
C GLU A 127 9.54 10.07 -9.50
N ASP A 128 10.35 11.14 -9.56
CA ASP A 128 11.17 11.49 -10.72
C ASP A 128 12.18 10.40 -11.13
N GLN A 129 12.61 9.56 -10.18
CA GLN A 129 13.50 8.43 -10.47
C GLN A 129 12.70 7.23 -10.99
N LEU A 130 11.55 6.96 -10.37
CA LEU A 130 10.65 5.85 -10.70
C LEU A 130 9.97 6.04 -12.06
N ASP A 131 9.76 7.30 -12.48
CA ASP A 131 9.15 7.67 -13.76
C ASP A 131 10.10 7.54 -14.97
N ARG A 132 11.43 7.55 -14.74
CA ARG A 132 12.43 7.41 -15.83
C ARG A 132 12.36 6.09 -16.58
N GLY A 133 11.76 5.07 -15.96
CA GLY A 133 11.62 3.77 -16.58
C GLY A 133 10.89 2.78 -15.68
N PHE A 134 10.39 1.73 -16.31
CA PHE A 134 9.69 0.68 -15.61
C PHE A 134 10.60 0.01 -14.55
N THR A 135 10.18 0.07 -13.29
CA THR A 135 10.84 -0.63 -12.19
C THR A 135 9.90 -1.70 -11.67
N GLU A 136 10.35 -2.95 -11.72
CA GLU A 136 9.58 -4.12 -11.27
C GLU A 136 9.31 -4.05 -9.74
N PHE A 137 8.17 -4.58 -9.28
CA PHE A 137 7.71 -4.49 -7.89
C PHE A 137 8.72 -5.01 -6.85
N GLY A 138 9.46 -6.07 -7.15
CA GLY A 138 10.52 -6.60 -6.28
C GLY A 138 11.66 -5.60 -6.09
N ALA A 139 12.00 -4.87 -7.15
CA ALA A 139 12.96 -3.77 -7.06
C ALA A 139 12.40 -2.57 -6.28
N TRP A 140 11.11 -2.24 -6.42
CA TRP A 140 10.45 -1.23 -5.55
C TRP A 140 10.59 -1.55 -4.07
N ARG A 141 10.23 -2.79 -3.68
CA ARG A 141 10.37 -3.24 -2.28
C ARG A 141 11.81 -3.11 -1.79
N LYS A 142 12.77 -3.55 -2.61
CA LYS A 142 14.20 -3.44 -2.27
C LYS A 142 14.65 -1.99 -2.08
N LEU A 143 14.29 -1.08 -2.99
CA LEU A 143 14.66 0.33 -2.90
C LEU A 143 14.04 1.00 -1.66
N PHE A 144 12.78 0.68 -1.36
CA PHE A 144 12.14 1.14 -0.15
C PHE A 144 12.82 0.61 1.11
N ASP A 145 13.16 -0.68 1.15
CA ASP A 145 13.88 -1.31 2.26
C ASP A 145 15.24 -0.67 2.49
N GLU A 146 16.00 -0.42 1.42
CA GLU A 146 17.29 0.26 1.48
C GLU A 146 17.15 1.70 2.00
N TRP A 147 16.18 2.46 1.48
CA TRP A 147 15.92 3.83 1.94
C TRP A 147 15.51 3.88 3.41
N ARG A 148 14.68 2.95 3.88
CA ARG A 148 14.25 2.86 5.29
C ARG A 148 15.42 2.68 6.26
N GLN A 149 16.55 2.12 5.80
CA GLN A 149 17.74 1.96 6.62
C GLN A 149 18.61 3.23 6.71
N SER A 150 18.32 4.25 5.89
CA SER A 150 19.04 5.51 5.91
C SER A 150 18.79 6.29 7.22
N PRO A 151 19.76 7.10 7.70
CA PRO A 151 19.57 7.92 8.90
C PRO A 151 18.35 8.83 8.83
N GLY A 152 18.11 9.46 7.67
CA GLY A 152 16.97 10.37 7.49
C GLY A 152 15.62 9.67 7.57
N ALA A 153 15.49 8.48 6.98
CA ALA A 153 14.25 7.71 7.08
C ALA A 153 13.99 7.20 8.51
N ARG A 154 15.03 6.80 9.25
CA ARG A 154 14.91 6.39 10.65
C ARG A 154 14.49 7.55 11.55
N GLU A 155 15.11 8.72 11.39
CA GLU A 155 14.73 9.92 12.13
C GLU A 155 13.28 10.33 11.83
N LEU A 156 12.85 10.22 10.57
CA LEU A 156 11.47 10.47 10.18
C LEU A 156 10.50 9.49 10.86
N ALA A 157 10.85 8.20 10.88
CA ALA A 157 10.05 7.16 11.55
C ALA A 157 9.89 7.42 13.05
N GLU A 158 10.97 7.84 13.72
CA GLU A 158 10.96 8.21 15.14
C GLU A 158 10.06 9.43 15.39
N LYS A 159 10.17 10.47 14.56
CA LYS A 159 9.31 11.66 14.63
C LYS A 159 7.83 11.31 14.44
N MET A 160 7.50 10.49 13.44
CA MET A 160 6.13 10.03 13.19
C MET A 160 5.58 9.23 14.37
N THR A 161 6.40 8.34 14.94
CA THR A 161 6.04 7.55 16.12
C THR A 161 5.72 8.46 17.30
N LEU A 162 6.58 9.44 17.60
CA LEU A 162 6.34 10.40 18.69
C LEU A 162 5.07 11.23 18.47
N SER A 163 4.83 11.70 17.25
CA SER A 163 3.62 12.48 16.91
C SER A 163 2.32 11.68 17.08
N LEU A 164 2.31 10.40 16.69
CA LEU A 164 1.14 9.53 16.86
C LEU A 164 0.84 9.20 18.33
N HIS A 165 1.88 9.08 19.17
CA HIS A 165 1.72 8.93 20.62
C HIS A 165 1.23 10.23 21.29
N SER A 166 1.65 11.38 20.77
CA SER A 166 1.19 12.69 21.24
C SER A 166 -0.29 12.93 20.91
N ALA A 167 -0.73 12.53 19.72
CA ALA A 167 -2.12 12.67 19.27
C ALA A 167 -3.09 11.77 20.05
N SER A 168 -2.67 10.56 20.42
CA SER A 168 -3.47 9.65 21.26
C SER A 168 -3.58 10.13 22.71
N ALA A 169 -2.53 10.75 23.27
CA ALA A 169 -2.57 11.34 24.62
C ALA A 169 -3.37 12.65 24.72
N GLY A 170 -3.56 13.37 23.61
CA GLY A 170 -4.37 14.60 23.55
C GLY A 170 -5.88 14.32 23.51
N SER A 171 -6.30 13.22 22.87
CA SER A 171 -7.71 12.82 22.76
C SER A 171 -8.34 12.41 24.10
N ASP A 172 -7.56 12.00 25.09
CA ASP A 172 -8.08 11.64 26.42
C ASP A 172 -8.36 12.85 27.32
N LYS A 173 -7.93 14.07 26.95
CA LYS A 173 -8.11 15.27 27.78
C LYS A 173 -9.33 16.12 27.44
N ASP A 174 -9.98 15.91 26.30
CA ASP A 174 -11.11 16.75 25.84
C ASP A 174 -12.51 16.15 26.08
N THR A 175 -12.64 15.06 26.86
CA THR A 175 -13.96 14.46 27.17
C THR A 175 -14.44 14.68 28.61
N VAL A 176 -13.95 15.72 29.29
CA VAL A 176 -14.55 16.16 30.56
C VAL A 176 -14.60 17.68 30.61
N GLN A 177 -15.72 18.25 30.15
CA GLN A 177 -16.42 19.35 30.81
C GLN A 177 -17.83 19.55 30.27
#